data_AF-A0A9P3CNP0-F1
#
_entry.id   AF-A0A9P3CNP0-F1
#
_cell.length_a   1.000
_cell.length_b   1.000
_cell.length_c   1.000
_cell.angle_alpha   90.00
_cell.angle_beta   90.00
_cell.angle_gamma   90.00
#
_symmetry.space_group_name_H-M   'P 1'
#
loop_
_entity.id
_entity.type
_entity.pdbx_description
1 polymer ?
#
loop_
_entity_poly.entity_id
_entity_poly.type
_entity_poly.pdbx_seq_one_letter_code
_entity_poly.pdbx_strand_id
1 'polypeptide(L)'
;MPPTVAYDSHPIMRLIIRICRENFDGLTGHQRLAIFNDIFQPQLLAMGFTNGQIPYFDSLDSQWRDRLRTARNRERWTTFLQDPEEMTAEELWAYIWLYEVVRLTADRLGCGEPSTELVKWEGVDFIPQFNIENEVWDEMIEIRAGSEQTVVNARSSSGSSIGFRIDLPGEWAGVDGHFIVARPVDPGSESEDEDEESEGEESDEDEDSGDDE
;
A
#
# COMPACT_ATOMS: atom_id res chain seq x y z
N MET A 1 -17.20 10.28 23.05
CA MET A 1 -17.70 9.57 21.85
C MET A 1 -16.57 8.73 21.31
N PRO A 2 -16.83 7.50 20.84
CA PRO A 2 -15.80 6.75 20.12
C PRO A 2 -15.37 7.55 18.88
N PRO A 3 -14.08 7.52 18.51
CA PRO A 3 -13.61 8.18 17.30
C PRO A 3 -14.32 7.61 16.07
N THR A 4 -14.54 8.46 15.07
CA THR A 4 -15.13 8.10 13.78
C THR A 4 -14.16 8.48 12.69
N VAL A 5 -14.02 7.63 11.68
CA VAL A 5 -13.15 7.93 10.54
C VAL A 5 -13.74 9.09 9.74
N ALA A 6 -12.93 10.12 9.51
CA ALA A 6 -13.26 11.23 8.63
C ALA A 6 -12.99 10.85 7.17
N TYR A 7 -13.83 9.97 6.59
CA TYR A 7 -13.64 9.48 5.22
C TYR A 7 -13.58 10.58 4.15
N ASP A 8 -14.18 11.75 4.41
CA ASP A 8 -14.08 12.92 3.52
C ASP A 8 -12.64 13.49 3.48
N SER A 9 -11.87 13.35 4.57
CA SER A 9 -10.47 13.74 4.65
C SER A 9 -9.49 12.62 4.26
N HIS A 10 -9.94 11.36 4.32
CA HIS A 10 -9.16 10.17 3.95
C HIS A 10 -9.89 9.35 2.88
N PRO A 11 -10.06 9.92 1.66
CA PRO A 11 -10.77 9.29 0.55
C PRO A 11 -10.20 7.93 0.15
N ILE A 12 -8.88 7.74 0.30
CA ILE A 12 -8.20 6.46 0.08
C ILE A 12 -8.80 5.28 0.85
N MET A 13 -9.36 5.53 2.04
CA MET A 13 -10.02 4.50 2.83
C MET A 13 -11.27 3.96 2.12
N ARG A 14 -11.95 4.76 1.28
CA ARG A 14 -13.09 4.29 0.45
C ARG A 14 -12.63 3.39 -0.68
N LEU A 15 -11.48 3.66 -1.30
CA LEU A 15 -10.91 2.81 -2.35
C LEU A 15 -10.57 1.42 -1.81
N ILE A 16 -9.95 1.32 -0.63
CA ILE A 16 -9.68 0.02 0.01
C ILE A 16 -10.99 -0.74 0.32
N ILE A 17 -12.04 -0.02 0.76
CA ILE A 17 -13.36 -0.61 0.97
C ILE A 17 -13.94 -1.15 -0.34
N ARG A 18 -13.82 -0.40 -1.45
CA ARG A 18 -14.26 -0.83 -2.78
C ARG A 18 -13.52 -2.08 -3.22
N ILE A 19 -12.19 -2.06 -3.19
CA ILE A 19 -11.34 -3.20 -3.62
C ILE A 19 -11.71 -4.46 -2.84
N CYS A 20 -11.80 -4.37 -1.51
CA CYS A 20 -12.22 -5.49 -0.66
C CYS A 20 -13.63 -6.02 -0.98
N ARG A 21 -14.48 -5.20 -1.62
CA ARG A 21 -15.88 -5.54 -1.93
C ARG A 21 -16.07 -6.06 -3.34
N GLU A 22 -15.31 -5.53 -4.30
CA GLU A 22 -15.44 -5.88 -5.73
C GLU A 22 -14.50 -7.01 -6.13
N ASN A 23 -13.33 -7.10 -5.50
CA ASN A 23 -12.31 -8.07 -5.89
C ASN A 23 -12.11 -9.21 -4.89
N PHE A 24 -12.75 -9.15 -3.72
CA PHE A 24 -12.61 -10.14 -2.65
C PHE A 24 -13.98 -10.48 -2.06
N ASP A 25 -14.91 -10.91 -2.92
CA ASP A 25 -16.32 -11.12 -2.55
C ASP A 25 -16.51 -12.24 -1.50
N GLY A 26 -15.61 -13.23 -1.49
CA GLY A 26 -15.56 -14.34 -0.54
C GLY A 26 -15.18 -13.94 0.89
N LEU A 27 -14.66 -12.73 1.12
CA LEU A 27 -14.27 -12.30 2.46
C LEU A 27 -15.48 -12.06 3.36
N THR A 28 -15.37 -12.49 4.61
CA THR A 28 -16.30 -12.12 5.67
C THR A 28 -16.13 -10.64 6.05
N GLY A 29 -17.14 -10.07 6.73
CA GLY A 29 -17.03 -8.70 7.27
C GLY A 29 -15.86 -8.53 8.23
N HIS A 30 -15.55 -9.55 9.03
CA HIS A 30 -14.42 -9.54 9.96
C HIS A 30 -13.07 -9.56 9.24
N GLN A 31 -12.93 -10.33 8.16
CA GLN A 31 -11.69 -10.36 7.37
C GLN A 31 -11.45 -9.02 6.66
N ARG A 32 -12.48 -8.42 6.06
CA ARG A 32 -12.38 -7.07 5.49
C ARG A 32 -11.96 -6.03 6.53
N LEU A 33 -12.51 -6.10 7.74
CA LEU A 33 -12.13 -5.22 8.83
C LEU A 33 -10.66 -5.44 9.26
N ALA A 34 -10.22 -6.69 9.34
CA ALA A 34 -8.84 -7.02 9.70
C ALA A 34 -7.85 -6.43 8.68
N ILE A 35 -8.10 -6.64 7.38
CA ILE A 35 -7.30 -6.06 6.29
C ILE A 35 -7.28 -4.52 6.38
N PHE A 36 -8.46 -3.90 6.52
CA PHE A 36 -8.55 -2.44 6.62
C PHE A 36 -7.78 -1.88 7.82
N ASN A 37 -7.96 -2.48 9.00
CA ASN A 37 -7.29 -2.04 10.22
C ASN A 37 -5.78 -2.23 10.14
N ASP A 38 -5.32 -3.29 9.47
CA ASP A 38 -3.90 -3.55 9.30
C ASP A 38 -3.25 -2.53 8.37
N ILE A 39 -3.90 -2.27 7.22
CA ILE A 39 -3.45 -1.27 6.24
C ILE A 39 -3.37 0.13 6.87
N PHE A 40 -4.40 0.54 7.62
CA PHE A 40 -4.53 1.90 8.14
C PHE A 40 -4.14 2.05 9.61
N GLN A 41 -3.47 1.06 10.22
CA GLN A 41 -3.19 1.07 11.66
C GLN A 41 -2.50 2.38 12.12
N PRO A 42 -1.44 2.88 11.45
CA PRO A 42 -0.78 4.12 11.87
C PRO A 42 -1.70 5.33 11.80
N GLN A 43 -2.48 5.46 10.72
CA GLN A 43 -3.42 6.56 10.52
C GLN A 43 -4.56 6.49 11.55
N LEU A 44 -5.07 5.29 11.85
CA LEU A 44 -6.10 5.09 12.86
C LEU A 44 -5.59 5.43 14.27
N LEU A 45 -4.34 5.10 14.61
CA LEU A 45 -3.70 5.54 15.85
C LEU A 45 -3.62 7.07 15.95
N ALA A 46 -3.19 7.73 14.88
CA ALA A 46 -3.11 9.19 14.82
C ALA A 46 -4.49 9.86 14.95
N MET A 47 -5.55 9.22 14.44
CA MET A 47 -6.94 9.65 14.61
C MET A 47 -7.53 9.35 16.01
N GLY A 48 -6.78 8.70 16.90
CA GLY A 48 -7.18 8.40 18.27
C GLY A 48 -7.95 7.09 18.45
N PHE A 49 -7.95 6.19 17.47
CA PHE A 49 -8.49 4.84 17.64
C PHE A 49 -7.60 4.00 18.56
N THR A 50 -8.22 3.28 19.49
CA THR A 50 -7.50 2.39 20.40
C THR A 50 -6.80 1.28 19.61
N ASN A 51 -5.49 1.12 19.83
CA ASN A 51 -4.62 0.16 19.12
C ASN A 51 -4.62 0.31 17.58
N GLY A 52 -5.10 1.43 17.05
CA GLY A 52 -5.19 1.66 15.61
C GLY A 52 -6.27 0.82 14.94
N GLN A 53 -7.36 0.51 15.65
CA GLN A 53 -8.38 -0.41 15.15
C GLN A 53 -9.77 0.22 15.19
N ILE A 54 -10.48 0.10 14.06
CA ILE A 54 -11.93 0.23 14.05
C ILE A 54 -12.52 -1.03 14.70
N PRO A 55 -13.42 -0.89 15.69
CA PRO A 55 -13.92 -2.03 16.46
C PRO A 55 -14.98 -2.88 15.73
N TYR A 56 -15.68 -2.31 14.74
CA TYR A 56 -16.84 -2.97 14.12
C TYR A 56 -16.82 -2.84 12.59
N PHE A 57 -17.01 -3.98 11.91
CA PHE A 57 -17.03 -4.02 10.45
C PHE A 57 -18.26 -3.29 9.88
N ASP A 58 -19.38 -3.24 10.62
CA ASP A 58 -20.58 -2.55 10.18
C ASP A 58 -20.35 -1.04 9.95
N SER A 59 -19.40 -0.43 10.68
CA SER A 59 -19.01 0.96 10.46
C SER A 59 -18.36 1.14 9.09
N LEU A 60 -17.49 0.21 8.70
CA LEU A 60 -16.85 0.18 7.39
C LEU A 60 -17.86 -0.15 6.28
N ASP A 61 -18.67 -1.18 6.50
CA ASP A 61 -19.63 -1.65 5.51
C ASP A 61 -20.77 -0.65 5.27
N SER A 62 -21.11 0.16 6.28
CA SER A 62 -22.11 1.23 6.12
C SER A 62 -21.73 2.19 4.98
N GLN A 63 -20.43 2.48 4.81
CA GLN A 63 -19.96 3.37 3.75
C GLN A 63 -20.25 2.77 2.37
N TRP A 64 -19.99 1.47 2.22
CA TRP A 64 -20.27 0.74 0.99
C TRP A 64 -21.77 0.63 0.70
N ARG A 65 -22.57 0.23 1.68
CA ARG A 65 -24.02 0.04 1.54
C ARG A 65 -24.74 1.34 1.19
N ASP A 66 -24.35 2.45 1.81
CA ASP A 66 -25.04 3.73 1.65
C ASP A 66 -24.58 4.55 0.44
N ARG A 67 -23.53 4.10 -0.29
CA ARG A 67 -22.91 4.86 -1.37
C ARG A 67 -23.89 5.29 -2.47
N LEU A 68 -24.82 4.41 -2.85
CA LEU A 68 -25.80 4.69 -3.90
C LEU A 68 -27.15 5.23 -3.37
N ARG A 69 -27.30 5.34 -2.04
CA ARG A 69 -28.60 5.61 -1.41
C ARG A 69 -29.10 7.05 -1.58
N THR A 70 -28.19 8.03 -1.59
CA THR A 70 -28.55 9.46 -1.70
C THR A 70 -27.64 10.16 -2.71
N ALA A 71 -28.11 11.28 -3.29
CA ALA A 71 -27.29 12.07 -4.22
C ALA A 71 -25.96 12.52 -3.58
N ARG A 72 -26.01 12.99 -2.33
CA ARG A 72 -24.82 13.36 -1.55
C ARG A 72 -23.85 12.20 -1.34
N ASN A 73 -24.36 10.99 -1.08
CA ASN A 73 -23.49 9.83 -0.93
C ASN A 73 -22.89 9.40 -2.27
N ARG A 74 -23.66 9.48 -3.36
CA ARG A 74 -23.14 9.18 -4.70
C ARG A 74 -21.99 10.11 -5.07
N GLU A 75 -22.18 11.41 -4.88
CA GLU A 75 -21.17 12.43 -5.14
C GLU A 75 -19.84 12.15 -4.40
N ARG A 76 -19.91 11.74 -3.13
CA ARG A 76 -18.73 11.35 -2.32
C ARG A 76 -18.01 10.10 -2.83
N TRP A 77 -18.68 9.29 -3.64
CA TRP A 77 -18.16 8.03 -4.16
C TRP A 77 -17.87 8.08 -5.66
N THR A 78 -18.30 9.13 -6.38
CA THR A 78 -18.18 9.24 -7.84
C THR A 78 -16.74 8.99 -8.30
N THR A 79 -15.78 9.73 -7.73
CA THR A 79 -14.35 9.60 -8.06
C THR A 79 -13.77 8.22 -7.73
N PHE A 80 -14.40 7.47 -6.80
CA PHE A 80 -13.92 6.14 -6.38
C PHE A 80 -14.65 5.00 -7.06
N LEU A 81 -15.75 5.24 -7.78
CA LEU A 81 -16.55 4.21 -8.45
C LEU A 81 -16.29 4.15 -9.96
N GLN A 82 -15.40 5.00 -10.48
CA GLN A 82 -14.95 4.93 -11.86
C GLN A 82 -14.39 3.54 -12.18
N ASP A 83 -14.79 2.96 -13.30
CA ASP A 83 -14.29 1.67 -13.72
C ASP A 83 -12.80 1.78 -14.06
N PRO A 84 -11.97 0.76 -13.77
CA PRO A 84 -10.54 0.82 -14.08
C PRO A 84 -10.23 1.11 -15.56
N GLU A 85 -11.11 0.71 -16.46
CA GLU A 85 -11.00 0.96 -17.91
C GLU A 85 -11.16 2.45 -18.27
N GLU A 86 -11.77 3.25 -17.39
CA GLU A 86 -12.03 4.67 -17.61
C GLU A 86 -11.03 5.58 -16.87
N MET A 87 -10.13 5.02 -16.06
CA MET A 87 -9.17 5.78 -15.25
C MET A 87 -8.06 6.40 -16.09
N THR A 88 -7.54 7.55 -15.64
CA THR A 88 -6.28 8.10 -16.16
C THR A 88 -5.10 7.18 -15.81
N ALA A 89 -3.96 7.36 -16.47
CA ALA A 89 -2.76 6.55 -16.22
C ALA A 89 -2.28 6.62 -14.75
N GLU A 90 -2.30 7.81 -14.15
CA GLU A 90 -1.95 8.01 -12.73
C GLU A 90 -2.94 7.33 -11.78
N GLU A 91 -4.24 7.47 -12.03
CA GLU A 91 -5.30 6.83 -11.26
C GLU A 91 -5.22 5.31 -11.36
N LEU A 92 -5.01 4.80 -12.57
CA LEU A 92 -4.92 3.37 -12.83
C LEU A 92 -3.71 2.75 -12.14
N TRP A 93 -2.55 3.41 -12.23
CA TRP A 93 -1.35 2.99 -11.51
C TRP A 93 -1.59 2.91 -10.00
N ALA A 94 -2.14 3.98 -9.42
CA ALA A 94 -2.45 4.02 -7.99
C ALA A 94 -3.48 2.95 -7.61
N TYR A 95 -4.50 2.70 -8.43
CA TYR A 95 -5.53 1.70 -8.16
C TYR A 95 -4.97 0.27 -8.17
N ILE A 96 -4.15 -0.09 -9.15
CA ILE A 96 -3.47 -1.39 -9.23
C ILE A 96 -2.60 -1.62 -7.99
N TRP A 97 -1.88 -0.59 -7.55
CA TRP A 97 -1.11 -0.68 -6.30
C TRP A 97 -1.98 -0.95 -5.10
N LEU A 98 -3.05 -0.18 -4.89
CA LEU A 98 -3.96 -0.38 -3.76
C LEU A 98 -4.58 -1.77 -3.77
N TYR A 99 -4.90 -2.29 -4.95
CA TYR A 99 -5.34 -3.66 -5.12
C TYR A 99 -4.30 -4.66 -4.63
N GLU A 100 -3.05 -4.48 -5.06
CA GLU A 100 -1.93 -5.33 -4.67
C GLU A 100 -1.69 -5.28 -3.15
N VAL A 101 -1.77 -4.10 -2.54
CA VAL A 101 -1.73 -3.93 -1.08
C VAL A 101 -2.78 -4.78 -0.37
N VAL A 102 -4.03 -4.73 -0.85
CA VAL A 102 -5.12 -5.52 -0.28
C VAL A 102 -4.84 -7.02 -0.46
N ARG A 103 -4.39 -7.43 -1.64
CA ARG A 103 -4.03 -8.83 -1.95
C ARG A 103 -2.97 -9.37 -0.99
N LEU A 104 -1.87 -8.65 -0.85
CA LEU A 104 -0.74 -9.02 -0.01
C LEU A 104 -1.11 -9.03 1.47
N THR A 105 -1.91 -8.05 1.91
CA THR A 105 -2.42 -8.01 3.29
C THR A 105 -3.36 -9.17 3.56
N ALA A 106 -4.25 -9.49 2.62
CA ALA A 106 -5.17 -10.61 2.72
C ALA A 106 -4.42 -11.95 2.81
N ASP A 107 -3.41 -12.14 1.98
CA ASP A 107 -2.55 -13.33 1.97
C ASP A 107 -1.79 -13.48 3.30
N ARG A 108 -1.10 -12.42 3.75
CA ARG A 108 -0.39 -12.41 5.04
C ARG A 108 -1.31 -12.71 6.23
N LEU A 109 -2.57 -12.27 6.18
CA LEU A 109 -3.57 -12.55 7.20
C LEU A 109 -4.29 -13.90 7.02
N GLY A 110 -3.96 -14.68 5.99
CA GLY A 110 -4.59 -15.97 5.69
C GLY A 110 -6.07 -15.84 5.33
N CYS A 111 -6.47 -14.70 4.76
CA CYS A 111 -7.86 -14.40 4.41
C CYS A 111 -8.30 -14.98 3.07
N GLY A 112 -7.34 -15.29 2.18
CA GLY A 112 -7.56 -15.89 0.87
C GLY A 112 -7.18 -14.96 -0.28
N GLU A 113 -7.29 -15.51 -1.49
CA GLU A 113 -6.98 -14.85 -2.75
C GLU A 113 -8.16 -13.99 -3.26
N PRO A 114 -7.89 -13.04 -4.18
CA PRO A 114 -8.94 -12.28 -4.86
C PRO A 114 -9.91 -13.19 -5.62
N SER A 115 -11.19 -12.86 -5.58
CA SER A 115 -12.23 -13.48 -6.42
C SER A 115 -12.17 -12.99 -7.87
N THR A 116 -11.70 -11.76 -8.06
CA THR A 116 -11.49 -11.13 -9.36
C THR A 116 -10.10 -10.52 -9.41
N GLU A 117 -9.23 -11.08 -10.25
CA GLU A 117 -7.90 -10.55 -10.49
C GLU A 117 -7.97 -9.27 -11.35
N LEU A 118 -7.33 -8.19 -10.89
CA LEU A 118 -7.14 -7.00 -11.74
C LEU A 118 -5.90 -7.13 -12.62
N VAL A 119 -4.87 -7.73 -12.05
CA VAL A 119 -3.57 -7.94 -12.70
C VAL A 119 -3.09 -9.34 -12.38
N LYS A 120 -2.32 -9.90 -13.30
CA LYS A 120 -1.59 -11.15 -13.10
C LYS A 120 -0.10 -10.86 -13.22
N TRP A 121 0.67 -11.22 -12.20
CA TRP A 121 2.12 -11.03 -12.20
C TRP A 121 2.81 -12.14 -12.99
N GLU A 122 3.68 -11.75 -13.91
CA GLU A 122 4.53 -12.63 -14.71
C GLU A 122 5.99 -12.17 -14.57
N GLY A 123 6.67 -12.69 -13.55
CA GLY A 123 8.02 -12.25 -13.18
C GLY A 123 8.01 -10.87 -12.51
N VAL A 124 8.78 -9.92 -13.06
CA VAL A 124 8.84 -8.52 -12.57
C VAL A 124 7.76 -7.63 -13.18
N ASP A 125 7.00 -8.17 -14.13
CA ASP A 125 5.94 -7.46 -14.84
C ASP A 125 4.57 -7.98 -14.45
N PHE A 126 3.55 -7.18 -14.77
CA PHE A 126 2.15 -7.57 -14.58
C PHE A 126 1.37 -7.37 -15.88
N ILE A 127 0.33 -8.20 -16.03
CA ILE A 127 -0.58 -8.17 -17.15
C ILE A 127 -1.97 -7.82 -16.63
N PRO A 128 -2.60 -6.73 -17.12
CA PRO A 128 -3.95 -6.37 -16.74
C PRO A 128 -4.94 -7.44 -17.21
N GLN A 129 -5.94 -7.73 -16.38
CA GLN A 129 -6.99 -8.71 -16.66
C GLN A 129 -8.28 -8.04 -17.19
N PHE A 130 -8.17 -6.78 -17.60
CA PHE A 130 -9.22 -5.94 -18.16
C PHE A 130 -8.68 -5.12 -19.33
N ASN A 131 -9.55 -4.46 -20.10
CA ASN A 131 -9.11 -3.71 -21.27
C ASN A 131 -8.59 -2.33 -20.86
N ILE A 132 -7.42 -1.96 -21.38
CA ILE A 132 -6.81 -0.65 -21.17
C ILE A 132 -6.48 -0.09 -22.55
N GLU A 133 -6.79 1.19 -22.78
CA GLU A 133 -6.36 1.89 -23.98
C GLU A 133 -4.83 1.94 -24.03
N ASN A 134 -4.22 1.63 -25.19
CA ASN A 134 -2.76 1.54 -25.30
C ASN A 134 -2.05 2.82 -24.85
N GLU A 135 -2.62 4.00 -25.15
CA GLU A 135 -2.04 5.29 -24.75
C GLU A 135 -1.99 5.42 -23.22
N VAL A 136 -3.06 5.03 -22.52
CA VAL A 136 -3.12 5.02 -21.05
C VAL A 136 -2.16 3.99 -20.47
N TRP A 137 -2.07 2.82 -21.08
CA TRP A 137 -1.15 1.76 -20.66
C TRP A 137 0.31 2.21 -20.75
N ASP A 138 0.72 2.76 -21.90
CA ASP A 138 2.09 3.21 -22.14
C ASP A 138 2.45 4.35 -21.17
N GLU A 139 1.57 5.33 -20.99
CA GLU A 139 1.75 6.43 -20.02
C GLU A 139 1.85 5.90 -18.58
N MET A 140 1.04 4.92 -18.20
CA MET A 140 1.07 4.31 -16.87
C MET A 140 2.41 3.59 -16.63
N ILE A 141 2.95 2.91 -17.64
CA ILE A 141 4.26 2.26 -17.56
C ILE A 141 5.38 3.31 -17.44
N GLU A 142 5.28 4.45 -18.13
CA GLU A 142 6.22 5.57 -17.97
C GLU A 142 6.19 6.16 -16.55
N ILE A 143 4.99 6.38 -16.00
CA ILE A 143 4.80 6.82 -14.61
C ILE A 143 5.42 5.80 -13.64
N ARG A 144 5.18 4.49 -13.84
CA ARG A 144 5.79 3.42 -13.05
C ARG A 144 7.31 3.51 -13.07
N ALA A 145 7.92 3.71 -14.24
CA ALA A 145 9.36 3.75 -14.38
C ALA A 145 9.98 5.01 -13.73
N GLY A 146 9.27 6.13 -13.74
CA GLY A 146 9.73 7.40 -13.14
C GLY A 146 9.32 7.60 -11.67
N SER A 147 8.45 6.75 -11.12
CA SER A 147 7.98 6.87 -9.75
C SER A 147 9.04 6.37 -8.76
N GLU A 148 9.77 7.29 -8.14
CA GLU A 148 10.63 7.00 -6.99
C GLU A 148 9.78 6.81 -5.72
N GLN A 149 9.06 5.69 -5.63
CA GLN A 149 8.38 5.32 -4.39
C GLN A 149 9.40 5.24 -3.26
N THR A 150 9.23 6.08 -2.24
CA THR A 150 10.22 6.20 -1.17
C THR A 150 10.03 5.10 -0.15
N VAL A 151 11.10 4.39 0.17
CA VAL A 151 11.12 3.47 1.32
C VAL A 151 11.06 4.30 2.61
N VAL A 152 10.05 4.04 3.44
CA VAL A 152 9.86 4.65 4.75
C VAL A 152 9.98 3.57 5.82
N ASN A 153 10.99 3.67 6.66
CA ASN A 153 11.11 2.79 7.83
C ASN A 153 10.11 3.21 8.90
N ALA A 154 8.96 2.53 8.98
CA ALA A 154 7.95 2.75 10.01
C ALA A 154 8.15 1.74 11.14
N ARG A 155 8.79 2.17 12.25
CA ARG A 155 8.81 1.37 13.49
C ARG A 155 7.44 1.43 14.15
N SER A 156 6.66 0.35 14.09
CA SER A 156 5.44 0.21 14.88
C SER A 156 5.75 -0.47 16.22
N SER A 157 4.85 -0.34 17.20
CA SER A 157 4.94 -1.02 18.50
C SER A 157 4.78 -2.55 18.44
N SER A 158 4.43 -3.11 17.27
CA SER A 158 4.27 -4.55 17.03
C SER A 158 5.32 -5.15 16.08
N GLY A 159 6.31 -4.36 15.63
CA GLY A 159 7.40 -4.79 14.75
C GLY A 159 7.87 -3.67 13.82
N SER A 160 9.08 -3.81 13.27
CA SER A 160 9.55 -2.95 12.17
C SER A 160 8.90 -3.41 10.87
N SER A 161 8.11 -2.55 10.22
CA SER A 161 7.71 -2.76 8.82
C SER A 161 8.49 -1.80 7.92
N ILE A 162 8.95 -2.32 6.78
CA ILE A 162 9.47 -1.51 5.70
C ILE A 162 8.24 -0.97 4.97
N GLY A 163 7.94 0.31 5.14
CA GLY A 163 6.86 0.99 4.45
C GLY A 163 7.32 1.48 3.07
N PHE A 164 6.43 1.53 2.08
CA PHE A 164 6.60 2.29 0.85
C PHE A 164 5.59 3.42 0.84
N ARG A 165 6.09 4.63 0.58
CA ARG A 165 5.26 5.80 0.34
C ARG A 165 4.84 5.81 -1.13
N ILE A 166 3.53 5.90 -1.35
CA ILE A 166 2.88 6.04 -2.64
C ILE A 166 2.19 7.41 -2.67
N ASP A 167 2.57 8.25 -3.62
CA ASP A 167 1.84 9.50 -3.87
C ASP A 167 0.57 9.17 -4.67
N LEU A 168 -0.55 9.78 -4.30
CA LEU A 168 -1.86 9.50 -4.88
C LEU A 168 -2.32 10.68 -5.74
N PRO A 169 -3.02 10.44 -6.87
CA PRO A 169 -3.45 11.51 -7.75
C PRO A 169 -4.63 12.29 -7.19
N GLY A 170 -4.66 13.58 -7.51
CA GLY A 170 -5.82 14.47 -7.38
C GLY A 170 -6.61 14.32 -6.07
N GLU A 171 -7.90 14.02 -6.19
CA GLU A 171 -8.84 13.93 -5.07
C GLU A 171 -8.64 12.68 -4.19
N TRP A 172 -7.82 11.70 -4.62
CA TRP A 172 -7.58 10.47 -3.85
C TRP A 172 -6.59 10.68 -2.70
N ALA A 173 -5.71 11.67 -2.85
CA ALA A 173 -4.63 11.94 -1.92
C ALA A 173 -5.11 12.41 -0.53
N GLY A 174 -6.31 12.98 -0.46
CA GLY A 174 -6.87 13.46 0.81
C GLY A 174 -5.98 14.47 1.52
N VAL A 175 -6.05 14.47 2.86
CA VAL A 175 -5.23 15.38 3.69
C VAL A 175 -3.79 14.93 3.85
N ASP A 176 -3.51 13.63 3.69
CA ASP A 176 -2.18 13.07 3.90
C ASP A 176 -1.31 13.22 2.64
N GLY A 177 -1.92 13.31 1.46
CA GLY A 177 -1.22 13.49 0.18
C GLY A 177 -0.48 12.24 -0.31
N HIS A 178 -0.34 11.23 0.54
CA HIS A 178 0.40 10.00 0.28
C HIS A 178 -0.14 8.85 1.13
N PHE A 179 0.26 7.63 0.77
CA PHE A 179 -0.12 6.40 1.44
C PHE A 179 1.12 5.57 1.77
N ILE A 180 1.19 5.01 2.98
CA ILE A 180 2.32 4.18 3.42
C ILE A 180 1.84 2.73 3.48
N VAL A 181 2.52 1.85 2.77
CA VAL A 181 2.20 0.41 2.74
C VAL A 181 3.36 -0.41 3.26
N ALA A 182 3.13 -1.41 4.09
CA ALA A 182 4.17 -2.40 4.38
C ALA A 182 4.54 -3.20 3.11
N ARG A 183 5.82 -3.20 2.73
CA ARG A 183 6.39 -4.15 1.78
C ARG A 183 6.14 -5.57 2.30
N PRO A 184 5.54 -6.48 1.53
CA PRO A 184 5.72 -7.89 1.77
C PRO A 184 7.18 -8.19 1.46
N VAL A 185 7.90 -8.64 2.47
CA VAL A 185 9.21 -9.25 2.25
C VAL A 185 8.96 -10.45 1.35
N ASP A 186 9.50 -10.41 0.14
CA ASP A 186 9.49 -11.54 -0.77
C ASP A 186 10.22 -12.68 -0.04
N PRO A 187 9.64 -13.88 0.15
CA PRO A 187 10.29 -14.96 0.90
C PRO A 187 11.61 -15.44 0.26
N GLY A 188 11.98 -14.94 -0.93
CA GLY A 188 13.28 -15.17 -1.56
C GLY A 188 14.26 -13.98 -1.50
N SER A 189 13.87 -12.85 -0.91
CA SER A 189 14.77 -11.71 -0.68
C SER A 189 15.46 -11.89 0.66
N GLU A 190 16.37 -12.86 0.75
CA GLU A 190 17.43 -12.80 1.75
C GLU A 190 18.11 -11.43 1.54
N SER A 191 18.07 -10.60 2.57
CA SER A 191 18.97 -9.46 2.66
C SER A 191 20.36 -10.04 2.51
N GLU A 192 21.05 -9.71 1.42
CA GLU A 192 22.50 -9.68 1.42
C GLU A 192 22.86 -8.68 2.52
N ASP A 193 23.07 -9.21 3.73
CA ASP A 193 23.87 -8.57 4.74
C ASP A 193 25.21 -8.31 4.04
N GLU A 194 25.41 -7.09 3.55
CA GLU A 194 26.76 -6.59 3.27
C GLU A 194 27.44 -6.51 4.65
N ASP A 195 27.95 -7.67 5.08
CA ASP A 195 29.03 -7.77 6.03
C ASP A 195 30.17 -6.92 5.45
N GLU A 196 30.27 -5.66 5.90
CA GLU A 196 31.50 -4.89 5.82
C GLU A 196 32.56 -5.65 6.65
N GLU A 197 33.17 -6.66 6.04
CA GLU A 197 34.46 -7.22 6.43
C GLU A 197 35.47 -6.07 6.36
N SER A 198 35.61 -5.36 7.48
CA SER A 198 36.70 -4.43 7.69
C SER A 198 37.97 -5.26 7.90
N GLU A 199 38.59 -5.69 6.79
CA GLU A 199 39.97 -6.16 6.80
C GLU A 199 40.86 -4.97 7.17
N GLY A 200 41.10 -4.81 8.47
CA GLY A 200 42.13 -3.94 8.99
C GLY A 200 43.48 -4.49 8.55
N GLU A 201 44.08 -3.84 7.55
CA GLU A 201 45.47 -4.05 7.14
C GLU A 201 46.40 -3.85 8.34
N GLU A 202 46.94 -4.95 8.86
CA GLU A 202 48.16 -4.92 9.67
C GLU A 202 49.32 -4.48 8.77
N SER A 203 49.81 -3.26 8.98
CA SER A 203 51.11 -2.79 8.48
C SER A 203 51.99 -2.46 9.68
N ASP A 204 52.45 -3.51 10.36
CA ASP A 204 53.69 -3.45 11.13
C ASP A 204 54.82 -3.78 10.17
N GLU A 205 55.71 -2.79 9.92
CA GLU A 205 57.16 -2.94 9.72
C GLU A 205 57.73 -1.63 9.13
N ASP A 206 57.93 -0.62 9.99
CA ASP A 206 58.92 0.43 9.73
C ASP A 206 60.25 0.00 10.36
N GLU A 207 61.17 -0.43 9.49
CA GLU A 207 62.56 -0.78 9.79
C GLU A 207 63.34 0.46 10.26
N ASP A 208 63.63 0.53 11.55
CA ASP A 208 64.63 1.43 12.13
C ASP A 208 66.04 0.88 11.84
N SER A 209 66.71 1.45 10.85
CA SER A 209 68.14 1.23 10.60
C SER A 209 68.86 2.57 10.54
N GLY A 210 69.07 3.18 11.71
CA GLY A 210 70.07 4.22 11.91
C GLY A 210 71.39 3.61 12.40
N ASP A 211 72.41 3.60 11.55
CA ASP A 211 73.81 3.45 11.97
C ASP A 211 74.72 4.47 11.25
N ASP A 212 75.31 5.33 12.07
CA ASP A 212 76.55 6.10 12.02
C ASP A 212 77.06 6.82 10.75
N GLU A 213 77.24 8.15 10.89
CA GLU A 213 78.53 8.90 10.74
C GLU A 213 78.55 10.19 11.59
#